data_AF-A0A2T6BET3-F1
#
_entry.id   AF-A0A2T6BET3-F1
#
_cell.length_a   1.000
_cell.length_b   1.000
_cell.length_c   1.000
_cell.angle_alpha   90.00
_cell.angle_beta   90.00
_cell.angle_gamma   90.00
#
_symmetry.space_group_name_H-M   'P 1'
#
loop_
_entity.id
_entity.type
_entity.pdbx_description
1 polymer ?
#
loop_
_entity_poly.entity_id
_entity_poly.type
_entity_poly.pdbx_seq_one_letter_code
_entity_poly.pdbx_strand_id
1 'polypeptide(L)'
;MTGTAPKIGCGLETLAELSDPKALASLIADAARWPSPAAFHTLPVWFPETARKQPLFKARWSKPMLNKGKEKFQGNTEANRALTQALGTTSKTRANWSCCHIWGNDDQLYQSSRSEVNDRRYFSCLANMVLLPVPLKSFTDTVPGLKAALRIAAHRLYGFMPSGRTRPDLDDAEDWLPDNWRAGEIPGVMPLSALVQKRIRARFATFVADYQESPGHYPKAEVRDVITYWRKRQPKSLFSEVAL
;
A
#
# COMPACT_ATOMS: atom_id res chain seq x y z
N MET A 1 7.90 -22.88 43.64
CA MET A 1 6.81 -23.03 42.66
C MET A 1 7.08 -22.07 41.51
N THR A 2 7.62 -22.57 40.40
CA THR A 2 7.82 -21.77 39.18
C THR A 2 6.51 -21.73 38.41
N GLY A 3 5.66 -20.75 38.71
CA GLY A 3 4.42 -20.56 37.97
C GLY A 3 4.72 -20.09 36.55
N THR A 4 4.64 -20.99 35.58
CA THR A 4 4.64 -20.61 34.16
C THR A 4 3.36 -19.82 33.88
N ALA A 5 3.52 -18.60 33.37
CA ALA A 5 2.39 -17.75 33.01
C ALA A 5 1.46 -18.49 32.01
N PRO A 6 0.12 -18.33 32.13
CA PRO A 6 -0.82 -18.99 31.23
C PRO A 6 -0.63 -18.48 29.80
N LYS A 7 -0.61 -19.42 28.84
CA LYS A 7 -0.52 -19.12 27.41
C LYS A 7 -1.93 -18.85 26.86
N ILE A 8 -2.24 -17.58 26.59
CA ILE A 8 -3.58 -17.10 26.19
C ILE A 8 -3.85 -17.12 24.68
N GLY A 9 -2.88 -17.49 23.84
CA GLY A 9 -3.05 -17.54 22.37
C GLY A 9 -3.02 -16.18 21.66
N CYS A 10 -3.25 -16.18 20.34
CA CYS A 10 -3.33 -14.98 19.52
C CYS A 10 -4.78 -14.45 19.51
N GLY A 11 -5.02 -13.27 20.09
CA GLY A 11 -6.37 -12.72 20.18
C GLY A 11 -7.06 -12.45 18.83
N LEU A 12 -6.29 -12.25 17.74
CA LEU A 12 -6.86 -12.09 16.39
C LEU A 12 -7.32 -13.42 15.79
N GLU A 13 -6.62 -14.51 16.07
CA GLU A 13 -7.05 -15.86 15.67
C GLU A 13 -8.31 -16.23 16.42
N THR A 14 -8.33 -16.02 17.75
CA THR A 14 -9.54 -16.22 18.57
C THR A 14 -10.71 -15.37 18.06
N LEU A 15 -10.48 -14.10 17.75
CA LEU A 15 -11.55 -13.24 17.24
C LEU A 15 -12.03 -13.66 15.84
N ALA A 16 -11.13 -14.15 14.97
CA ALA A 16 -11.51 -14.68 13.67
C ALA A 16 -12.34 -15.97 13.78
N GLU A 17 -11.99 -16.87 14.71
CA GLU A 17 -12.76 -18.10 15.00
C GLU A 17 -14.16 -17.80 15.57
N LEU A 18 -14.29 -16.72 16.35
CA LEU A 18 -15.56 -16.29 16.94
C LEU A 18 -16.43 -15.45 15.98
N SER A 19 -15.88 -15.01 14.86
CA SER A 19 -16.58 -14.15 13.91
C SER A 19 -17.19 -14.95 12.78
N ASP A 20 -18.32 -14.51 12.24
CA ASP A 20 -18.79 -14.97 10.93
C ASP A 20 -17.89 -14.35 9.83
N PRO A 21 -17.15 -15.17 9.06
CA PRO A 21 -16.28 -14.69 7.98
C PRO A 21 -16.99 -13.78 6.99
N LYS A 22 -18.24 -14.10 6.63
CA LYS A 22 -19.00 -13.36 5.60
C LYS A 22 -19.45 -12.00 6.12
N ALA A 23 -19.92 -11.94 7.36
CA ALA A 23 -20.26 -10.68 8.00
C ALA A 23 -19.05 -9.74 8.14
N LEU A 24 -17.90 -10.28 8.57
CA LEU A 24 -16.69 -9.49 8.73
C LEU A 24 -16.09 -9.05 7.37
N ALA A 25 -16.11 -9.93 6.37
CA ALA A 25 -15.71 -9.60 5.01
C ALA A 25 -16.57 -8.48 4.42
N SER A 26 -17.90 -8.57 4.59
CA SER A 26 -18.84 -7.53 4.16
C SER A 26 -18.59 -6.18 4.86
N LEU A 27 -18.35 -6.20 6.17
CA LEU A 27 -18.00 -4.99 6.93
C LEU A 27 -16.71 -4.35 6.38
N ILE A 28 -15.72 -5.16 6.02
CA ILE A 28 -14.48 -4.66 5.40
C ILE A 28 -14.74 -4.11 4.01
N ALA A 29 -15.59 -4.77 3.20
CA ALA A 29 -15.97 -4.29 1.88
C ALA A 29 -16.56 -2.88 1.94
N ASP A 30 -17.50 -2.66 2.86
CA ASP A 30 -18.21 -1.40 3.02
C ASP A 30 -17.33 -0.30 3.61
N ALA A 31 -16.39 -0.68 4.49
CA ALA A 31 -15.49 0.25 5.14
C ALA A 31 -14.27 0.62 4.27
N ALA A 32 -13.82 -0.25 3.37
CA ALA A 32 -12.65 -0.03 2.54
C ALA A 32 -12.76 1.27 1.73
N ARG A 33 -11.67 2.04 1.67
CA ARG A 33 -11.55 3.19 0.76
C ARG A 33 -10.40 2.99 -0.21
N TRP A 34 -10.73 3.08 -1.48
CA TRP A 34 -9.83 2.79 -2.60
C TRP A 34 -9.55 4.08 -3.38
N PRO A 35 -8.31 4.34 -3.80
CA PRO A 35 -8.01 5.43 -4.73
C PRO A 35 -8.74 5.24 -6.07
N SER A 36 -9.05 6.33 -6.76
CA SER A 36 -9.59 6.25 -8.12
C SER A 36 -8.65 5.45 -9.06
N PRO A 37 -9.16 4.53 -9.89
CA PRO A 37 -8.37 3.92 -10.97
C PRO A 37 -7.70 4.95 -11.87
N ALA A 38 -8.37 6.06 -12.18
CA ALA A 38 -7.78 7.16 -12.96
C ALA A 38 -6.57 7.80 -12.25
N ALA A 39 -6.61 7.93 -10.91
CA ALA A 39 -5.45 8.40 -10.14
C ALA A 39 -4.28 7.42 -10.25
N PHE A 40 -4.54 6.11 -10.13
CA PHE A 40 -3.53 5.06 -10.31
C PHE A 40 -2.92 5.06 -11.72
N HIS A 41 -3.73 5.17 -12.77
CA HIS A 41 -3.24 5.24 -14.15
C HIS A 41 -2.42 6.50 -14.42
N THR A 42 -2.71 7.61 -13.74
CA THR A 42 -1.97 8.87 -13.90
C THR A 42 -0.62 8.83 -13.18
N LEU A 43 -0.58 8.41 -11.91
CA LEU A 43 0.63 8.28 -11.11
C LEU A 43 0.57 6.99 -10.26
N PRO A 44 1.06 5.85 -10.77
CA PRO A 44 0.84 4.56 -10.13
C PRO A 44 1.61 4.41 -8.82
N VAL A 45 2.80 5.02 -8.73
CA VAL A 45 3.67 5.04 -7.55
C VAL A 45 4.01 6.48 -7.21
N TRP A 46 3.77 6.90 -5.97
CA TRP A 46 3.92 8.31 -5.57
C TRP A 46 5.33 8.66 -5.07
N PHE A 47 6.04 7.68 -4.50
CA PHE A 47 7.37 7.85 -3.92
C PHE A 47 8.31 6.75 -4.44
N PRO A 48 8.67 6.77 -5.74
CA PRO A 48 9.55 5.78 -6.36
C PRO A 48 10.93 5.69 -5.70
N GLU A 49 11.33 6.72 -4.96
CA GLU A 49 12.57 6.79 -4.19
C GLU A 49 12.59 5.94 -2.90
N THR A 50 11.42 5.54 -2.38
CA THR A 50 11.28 4.99 -1.03
C THR A 50 10.72 3.58 -1.03
N ALA A 51 11.18 2.78 -0.07
CA ALA A 51 10.60 1.49 0.28
C ALA A 51 10.76 1.25 1.79
N ARG A 52 10.02 0.29 2.36
CA ARG A 52 10.17 -0.09 3.77
C ARG A 52 11.60 -0.56 4.03
N LYS A 53 12.09 -0.33 5.26
CA LYS A 53 13.45 -0.66 5.73
C LYS A 53 14.58 0.08 5.02
N GLN A 54 14.29 1.07 4.17
CA GLN A 54 15.30 1.96 3.59
C GLN A 54 15.61 3.13 4.52
N PRO A 55 16.83 3.69 4.53
CA PRO A 55 17.15 4.87 5.33
C PRO A 55 16.23 6.05 5.00
N LEU A 56 15.81 6.79 6.03
CA LEU A 56 15.13 8.06 5.86
C LEU A 56 16.15 9.18 5.74
N PHE A 57 15.84 10.18 4.91
CA PHE A 57 16.67 11.35 4.71
C PHE A 57 15.94 12.63 5.13
N LYS A 58 16.72 13.63 5.53
CA LYS A 58 16.22 15.00 5.69
C LYS A 58 15.81 15.59 4.33
N ALA A 59 15.22 16.78 4.36
CA ALA A 59 14.78 17.50 3.16
C ALA A 59 15.88 17.53 2.07
N ARG A 60 15.44 17.35 0.82
CA ARG A 60 16.27 17.27 -0.39
C ARG A 60 17.39 16.24 -0.33
N TRP A 61 17.23 15.16 0.46
CA TRP A 61 18.18 14.05 0.52
C TRP A 61 19.57 14.44 1.04
N SER A 62 19.62 15.51 1.83
CA SER A 62 20.85 16.12 2.31
C SER A 62 21.66 15.21 3.25
N LYS A 63 21.00 14.51 4.18
CA LYS A 63 21.65 13.55 5.09
C LYS A 63 20.65 12.56 5.68
N PRO A 64 21.11 11.36 6.12
CA PRO A 64 20.28 10.42 6.84
C PRO A 64 19.65 11.04 8.10
N MET A 65 18.42 10.63 8.40
CA MET A 65 17.75 10.95 9.66
C MET A 65 18.25 10.01 10.75
N LEU A 66 18.56 10.58 11.91
CA LEU A 66 19.00 9.82 13.09
C LEU A 66 17.98 9.91 14.21
N ASN A 67 17.85 8.85 15.00
CA ASN A 67 17.16 8.80 16.28
C ASN A 67 18.12 8.24 17.33
N LYS A 68 18.49 9.05 18.32
CA LYS A 68 19.47 8.70 19.37
C LYS A 68 20.78 8.12 18.78
N GLY A 69 21.30 8.77 17.72
CA GLY A 69 22.53 8.36 17.03
C GLY A 69 22.40 7.17 16.07
N LYS A 70 21.23 6.53 15.96
CA LYS A 70 20.99 5.42 15.04
C LYS A 70 20.19 5.87 13.83
N GLU A 71 20.48 5.33 12.65
CA GLU A 71 19.71 5.62 11.44
C GLU A 71 18.23 5.28 11.62
N LYS A 72 17.38 6.18 11.14
CA LYS A 72 15.94 5.98 11.10
C LYS A 72 15.58 5.37 9.75
N PHE A 73 14.78 4.32 9.79
CA PHE A 73 14.34 3.61 8.58
C PHE A 73 12.89 3.90 8.26
N GLN A 74 12.56 3.78 6.97
CA GLN A 74 11.24 3.97 6.43
C GLN A 74 10.31 2.85 6.92
N GLY A 75 9.27 3.25 7.68
CA GLY A 75 8.15 2.41 8.03
C GLY A 75 7.09 2.46 6.93
N ASN A 76 5.92 3.02 7.26
CA ASN A 76 4.80 3.21 6.32
C ASN A 76 4.46 4.67 6.04
N THR A 77 5.33 5.62 6.40
CA THR A 77 5.04 7.06 6.31
C THR A 77 4.69 7.50 4.88
N GLU A 78 5.57 7.22 3.91
CA GLU A 78 5.36 7.58 2.51
C GLU A 78 4.21 6.83 1.84
N ALA A 79 4.03 5.54 2.15
CA ALA A 79 2.85 4.79 1.70
C ALA A 79 1.54 5.40 2.23
N ASN A 80 1.49 5.75 3.52
CA ASN A 80 0.35 6.46 4.11
C ASN A 80 0.13 7.84 3.48
N ARG A 81 1.22 8.56 3.21
CA ARG A 81 1.17 9.88 2.57
C ARG A 81 0.61 9.79 1.15
N ALA A 82 1.07 8.81 0.37
CA ALA A 82 0.59 8.54 -0.98
C ALA A 82 -0.92 8.26 -0.98
N LEU A 83 -1.34 7.32 -0.14
CA LEU A 83 -2.75 6.94 -0.05
C LEU A 83 -3.64 8.11 0.43
N THR A 84 -3.20 8.85 1.45
CA THR A 84 -3.91 10.04 1.94
C THR A 84 -4.10 11.09 0.85
N GLN A 85 -3.05 11.35 0.08
CA GLN A 85 -3.11 12.34 -1.00
C GLN A 85 -4.01 11.87 -2.14
N ALA A 86 -3.92 10.60 -2.53
CA ALA A 86 -4.71 9.99 -3.60
C ALA A 86 -6.20 9.85 -3.27
N LEU A 87 -6.55 9.69 -1.99
CA LEU A 87 -7.95 9.69 -1.53
C LEU A 87 -8.54 11.09 -1.35
N GLY A 88 -7.74 12.16 -1.52
CA GLY A 88 -8.19 13.53 -1.31
C GLY A 88 -8.38 13.91 0.17
N THR A 89 -7.88 13.09 1.10
CA THR A 89 -8.04 13.31 2.54
C THR A 89 -6.84 14.02 3.16
N THR A 90 -6.84 14.19 4.48
CA THR A 90 -5.72 14.66 5.29
C THR A 90 -5.56 13.77 6.52
N SER A 91 -4.44 13.88 7.24
CA SER A 91 -4.27 13.18 8.52
C SER A 91 -5.38 13.52 9.53
N LYS A 92 -5.87 14.76 9.52
CA LYS A 92 -6.94 15.24 10.41
C LYS A 92 -8.31 14.62 10.09
N THR A 93 -8.57 14.33 8.81
CA THR A 93 -9.86 13.80 8.36
C THR A 93 -9.89 12.28 8.28
N ARG A 94 -8.88 11.58 8.83
CA ARG A 94 -8.76 10.12 8.80
C ARG A 94 -8.40 9.53 10.16
N ALA A 95 -8.89 10.14 11.24
CA ALA A 95 -8.70 9.60 12.59
C ALA A 95 -9.18 8.14 12.67
N ASN A 96 -8.36 7.25 13.23
CA ASN A 96 -8.61 5.81 13.31
C ASN A 96 -8.68 5.07 11.96
N TRP A 97 -8.04 5.61 10.92
CA TRP A 97 -7.82 4.92 9.66
C TRP A 97 -6.34 4.60 9.43
N SER A 98 -6.06 3.46 8.81
CA SER A 98 -4.71 3.02 8.48
C SER A 98 -4.60 2.57 7.03
N CYS A 99 -3.42 2.80 6.45
CA CYS A 99 -3.06 2.23 5.15
C CYS A 99 -2.64 0.77 5.36
N CYS A 100 -3.21 -0.12 4.55
CA CYS A 100 -2.81 -1.52 4.46
C CYS A 100 -2.23 -1.83 3.08
N HIS A 101 -1.12 -2.57 3.06
CA HIS A 101 -0.56 -3.14 1.85
C HIS A 101 -1.15 -4.52 1.60
N ILE A 102 -1.75 -4.75 0.43
CA ILE A 102 -2.43 -6.02 0.12
C ILE A 102 -1.45 -7.09 -0.37
N TRP A 103 -0.38 -6.67 -1.06
CA TRP A 103 0.82 -7.45 -1.33
C TRP A 103 1.95 -6.92 -0.45
N GLY A 104 2.55 -7.82 0.32
CA GLY A 104 3.51 -7.46 1.36
C GLY A 104 4.24 -8.68 1.86
N ASN A 105 4.32 -8.86 3.18
CA ASN A 105 4.85 -10.09 3.72
C ASN A 105 3.69 -11.08 3.89
N ASP A 106 3.75 -12.19 3.17
CA ASP A 106 2.80 -13.31 3.35
C ASP A 106 3.33 -14.33 4.35
N ASP A 107 4.59 -14.19 4.73
CA ASP A 107 5.23 -15.03 5.71
C ASP A 107 5.04 -14.43 7.12
N GLN A 108 4.18 -15.07 7.91
CA GLN A 108 3.92 -14.70 9.31
C GLN A 108 5.18 -14.78 10.19
N LEU A 109 6.17 -15.59 9.81
CA LEU A 109 7.43 -15.75 10.52
C LEU A 109 8.50 -14.74 10.07
N TYR A 110 8.18 -13.88 9.08
CA TYR A 110 9.11 -12.88 8.54
C TYR A 110 10.44 -13.44 8.01
N GLN A 111 10.47 -14.70 7.60
CA GLN A 111 11.66 -15.38 7.10
C GLN A 111 11.93 -15.02 5.62
N SER A 112 10.88 -14.71 4.83
CA SER A 112 11.04 -14.24 3.47
C SER A 112 11.73 -12.87 3.40
N SER A 113 12.87 -12.83 2.71
CA SER A 113 13.58 -11.59 2.38
C SER A 113 12.86 -10.77 1.29
N ARG A 114 11.98 -11.40 0.51
CA ARG A 114 11.24 -10.77 -0.58
C ARG A 114 9.84 -10.37 -0.12
N SER A 115 9.61 -9.07 -0.09
CA SER A 115 8.31 -8.49 0.24
C SER A 115 8.08 -7.24 -0.60
N GLU A 116 6.88 -7.10 -1.15
CA GLU A 116 6.50 -5.98 -2.01
C GLU A 116 6.64 -4.63 -1.30
N VAL A 117 6.52 -4.60 0.03
CA VAL A 117 6.74 -3.36 0.80
C VAL A 117 8.20 -2.94 0.88
N ASN A 118 9.15 -3.85 0.63
CA ASN A 118 10.58 -3.54 0.53
C ASN A 118 11.00 -3.17 -0.91
N ASP A 119 10.07 -3.27 -1.87
CA ASP A 119 10.30 -2.95 -3.28
C ASP A 119 9.69 -1.58 -3.64
N ARG A 120 10.53 -0.67 -4.13
CA ARG A 120 10.12 0.69 -4.51
C ARG A 120 9.02 0.72 -5.57
N ARG A 121 8.91 -0.33 -6.40
CA ARG A 121 7.87 -0.47 -7.42
C ARG A 121 6.48 -0.66 -6.83
N TYR A 122 6.36 -1.20 -5.62
CA TYR A 122 5.09 -1.61 -5.02
C TYR A 122 4.80 -0.94 -3.68
N PHE A 123 5.82 -0.39 -3.01
CA PHE A 123 5.68 0.18 -1.67
C PHE A 123 4.72 1.36 -1.59
N SER A 124 4.80 2.33 -2.51
CA SER A 124 3.87 3.46 -2.57
C SER A 124 2.93 3.37 -3.77
N CYS A 125 2.68 2.15 -4.24
CA CYS A 125 1.77 1.88 -5.35
C CYS A 125 0.32 1.95 -4.89
N LEU A 126 -0.50 2.79 -5.55
CA LEU A 126 -1.90 2.96 -5.17
C LEU A 126 -2.71 1.67 -5.24
N ALA A 127 -2.46 0.86 -6.27
CA ALA A 127 -3.15 -0.42 -6.46
C ALA A 127 -2.69 -1.52 -5.48
N ASN A 128 -1.62 -1.26 -4.70
CA ASN A 128 -1.18 -2.14 -3.63
C ASN A 128 -1.66 -1.68 -2.24
N MET A 129 -2.51 -0.65 -2.16
CA MET A 129 -2.89 -0.04 -0.89
C MET A 129 -4.40 0.17 -0.79
N VAL A 130 -4.92 -0.07 0.42
CA VAL A 130 -6.30 0.21 0.79
C VAL A 130 -6.32 0.96 2.12
N LEU A 131 -7.28 1.87 2.30
CA LEU A 131 -7.49 2.53 3.59
C LEU A 131 -8.61 1.81 4.34
N LEU A 132 -8.32 1.41 5.58
CA LEU A 132 -9.23 0.66 6.44
C LEU A 132 -9.31 1.29 7.83
N PRO A 133 -10.44 1.14 8.54
CA PRO A 133 -10.48 1.40 9.98
C PRO A 133 -9.40 0.57 10.70
N VAL A 134 -8.74 1.19 11.68
CA VAL A 134 -7.65 0.56 12.45
C VAL A 134 -8.03 -0.81 13.02
N PRO A 135 -9.23 -1.00 13.62
CA PRO A 135 -9.62 -2.31 14.14
C PRO A 135 -9.69 -3.40 13.06
N LEU A 136 -10.12 -3.05 11.85
CA LEU A 136 -10.28 -4.00 10.75
C LEU A 136 -8.97 -4.32 10.04
N LYS A 137 -8.02 -3.37 10.02
CA LYS A 137 -6.71 -3.54 9.39
C LYS A 137 -5.94 -4.75 9.94
N SER A 138 -6.08 -5.08 11.23
CA SER A 138 -5.35 -6.21 11.82
C SER A 138 -5.80 -7.56 11.25
N PHE A 139 -7.08 -7.70 10.89
CA PHE A 139 -7.58 -8.93 10.26
C PHE A 139 -6.96 -9.17 8.90
N THR A 140 -6.68 -8.10 8.13
CA THR A 140 -6.09 -8.25 6.79
C THR A 140 -4.65 -8.75 6.80
N ASP A 141 -3.97 -8.69 7.95
CA ASP A 141 -2.63 -9.26 8.13
C ASP A 141 -2.68 -10.71 8.61
N THR A 142 -3.70 -11.09 9.39
CA THR A 142 -3.78 -12.41 10.05
C THR A 142 -4.61 -13.42 9.27
N VAL A 143 -5.65 -12.99 8.57
CA VAL A 143 -6.63 -13.85 7.88
C VAL A 143 -6.28 -13.96 6.38
N PRO A 144 -5.75 -15.10 5.90
CA PRO A 144 -5.30 -15.23 4.51
C PRO A 144 -6.41 -15.03 3.48
N GLY A 145 -7.60 -15.61 3.69
CA GLY A 145 -8.73 -15.49 2.76
C GLY A 145 -9.19 -14.05 2.57
N LEU A 146 -9.21 -13.26 3.64
CA LEU A 146 -9.53 -11.83 3.56
C LEU A 146 -8.47 -11.02 2.80
N LYS A 147 -7.19 -11.37 2.98
CA LYS A 147 -6.09 -10.76 2.20
C LYS A 147 -6.21 -11.13 0.71
N ALA A 148 -6.60 -12.37 0.41
CA ALA A 148 -6.91 -12.79 -0.96
C ALA A 148 -8.11 -12.01 -1.53
N ALA A 149 -9.19 -11.83 -0.77
CA ALA A 149 -10.34 -11.01 -1.16
C ALA A 149 -9.92 -9.58 -1.56
N LEU A 150 -9.04 -8.94 -0.78
CA LEU A 150 -8.49 -7.62 -1.09
C LEU A 150 -7.65 -7.60 -2.37
N ARG A 151 -6.89 -8.67 -2.65
CA ARG A 151 -6.11 -8.81 -3.89
C ARG A 151 -7.02 -8.98 -5.10
N ILE A 152 -8.10 -9.76 -4.97
CA ILE A 152 -9.14 -9.90 -6.00
C ILE A 152 -9.76 -8.53 -6.29
N ALA A 153 -10.18 -7.79 -5.26
CA ALA A 153 -10.77 -6.45 -5.40
C ALA A 153 -9.81 -5.48 -6.12
N ALA A 154 -8.55 -5.41 -5.70
CA ALA A 154 -7.55 -4.55 -6.33
C ALA A 154 -7.22 -4.98 -7.76
N HIS A 155 -7.18 -6.30 -8.04
CA HIS A 155 -6.98 -6.80 -9.39
C HIS A 155 -8.14 -6.43 -10.30
N ARG A 156 -9.40 -6.53 -9.83
CA ARG A 156 -10.59 -6.11 -10.57
C ARG A 156 -10.62 -4.59 -10.81
N LEU A 157 -10.24 -3.79 -9.81
CA LEU A 157 -10.21 -2.32 -9.91
C LEU A 157 -9.11 -1.79 -10.84
N TYR A 158 -7.92 -2.37 -10.78
CA TYR A 158 -6.72 -1.76 -11.36
C TYR A 158 -6.00 -2.64 -12.37
N GLY A 159 -6.38 -3.91 -12.52
CA GLY A 159 -5.59 -4.92 -13.24
C GLY A 159 -4.22 -5.16 -12.61
N PHE A 160 -4.01 -4.78 -11.34
CA PHE A 160 -2.71 -4.79 -10.70
C PHE A 160 -2.33 -6.18 -10.20
N MET A 161 -1.05 -6.51 -10.38
CA MET A 161 -0.41 -7.71 -9.84
C MET A 161 1.11 -7.46 -9.80
N PRO A 162 1.80 -7.68 -8.66
CA PRO A 162 3.26 -7.61 -8.61
C PRO A 162 3.92 -8.64 -9.53
N SER A 163 5.08 -8.32 -10.09
CA SER A 163 5.85 -9.27 -10.89
C SER A 163 6.23 -10.51 -10.10
N GLY A 164 6.07 -11.69 -10.71
CA GLY A 164 6.36 -12.97 -10.08
C GLY A 164 5.28 -13.48 -9.12
N ARG A 165 4.17 -12.75 -8.98
CA ARG A 165 2.96 -13.25 -8.31
C ARG A 165 1.98 -13.84 -9.32
N THR A 166 1.15 -14.75 -8.84
CA THR A 166 0.03 -15.31 -9.58
C THR A 166 -1.19 -14.41 -9.45
N ARG A 167 -2.07 -14.50 -10.45
CA ARG A 167 -3.36 -13.81 -10.40
C ARG A 167 -4.16 -14.39 -9.23
N PRO A 168 -4.75 -13.55 -8.37
CA PRO A 168 -5.60 -14.05 -7.29
C PRO A 168 -6.87 -14.68 -7.89
N ASP A 169 -7.20 -15.89 -7.44
CA ASP A 169 -8.41 -16.62 -7.80
C ASP A 169 -9.52 -16.33 -6.78
N LEU A 170 -10.79 -16.49 -7.16
CA LEU A 170 -11.92 -16.37 -6.24
C LEU A 170 -11.87 -17.42 -5.14
N ASP A 171 -11.37 -18.61 -5.46
CA ASP A 171 -11.25 -19.71 -4.50
C ASP A 171 -10.20 -19.43 -3.42
N ASP A 172 -9.19 -18.58 -3.70
CA ASP A 172 -8.17 -18.18 -2.70
C ASP A 172 -8.79 -17.43 -1.50
N ALA A 173 -9.97 -16.83 -1.69
CA ALA A 173 -10.65 -16.06 -0.66
C ALA A 173 -11.68 -16.86 0.12
N GLU A 174 -12.07 -18.05 -0.34
CA GLU A 174 -13.04 -18.93 0.34
C GLU A 174 -14.31 -18.16 0.80
N ASP A 175 -14.71 -18.33 2.06
CA ASP A 175 -15.84 -17.63 2.69
C ASP A 175 -15.57 -16.15 3.00
N TRP A 176 -14.34 -15.68 2.78
CA TRP A 176 -13.93 -14.30 3.04
C TRP A 176 -14.11 -13.36 1.84
N LEU A 177 -14.65 -13.85 0.71
CA LEU A 177 -14.96 -13.01 -0.44
C LEU A 177 -16.37 -12.39 -0.29
N PRO A 178 -16.50 -11.07 -0.11
CA PRO A 178 -17.79 -10.38 -0.06
C PRO A 178 -18.60 -10.58 -1.34
N ASP A 179 -19.93 -10.69 -1.23
CA ASP A 179 -20.81 -10.95 -2.37
C ASP A 179 -20.78 -9.83 -3.42
N ASN A 180 -20.74 -8.56 -2.99
CA ASN A 180 -20.57 -7.42 -3.89
C ASN A 180 -19.24 -7.52 -4.66
N TRP A 181 -18.15 -7.84 -3.97
CA TRP A 181 -16.85 -8.02 -4.60
C TRP A 181 -16.83 -9.20 -5.55
N ARG A 182 -17.55 -10.30 -5.25
CA ARG A 182 -17.75 -11.45 -6.14
C ARG A 182 -18.50 -11.05 -7.41
N ALA A 183 -19.52 -10.20 -7.30
CA ALA A 183 -20.25 -9.62 -8.43
C ALA A 183 -19.44 -8.59 -9.24
N GLY A 184 -18.29 -8.13 -8.71
CA GLY A 184 -17.41 -7.16 -9.38
C GLY A 184 -17.66 -5.72 -8.94
N GLU A 185 -18.56 -5.52 -7.99
CA GLU A 185 -18.86 -4.23 -7.39
C GLU A 185 -17.90 -3.97 -6.22
N ILE A 186 -17.00 -3.02 -6.39
CA ILE A 186 -16.05 -2.64 -5.35
C ILE A 186 -16.46 -1.27 -4.80
N PRO A 187 -17.26 -1.21 -3.72
CA PRO A 187 -17.64 0.07 -3.13
C PRO A 187 -16.44 0.80 -2.51
N GLY A 188 -16.64 2.08 -2.18
CA GLY A 188 -15.64 2.89 -1.51
C GLY A 188 -14.50 3.41 -2.40
N VAL A 189 -14.61 3.27 -3.73
CA VAL A 189 -13.71 3.98 -4.66
C VAL A 189 -13.96 5.48 -4.58
N MET A 190 -12.92 6.22 -4.22
CA MET A 190 -12.97 7.68 -4.16
C MET A 190 -12.85 8.29 -5.56
N PRO A 191 -13.60 9.36 -5.88
CA PRO A 191 -13.53 10.01 -7.19
C PRO A 191 -12.20 10.74 -7.40
N LEU A 192 -11.80 10.90 -8.67
CA LEU A 192 -10.67 11.75 -9.05
C LEU A 192 -11.05 13.23 -8.97
N SER A 193 -11.01 13.81 -7.78
CA SER A 193 -11.33 15.24 -7.58
C SER A 193 -10.23 16.17 -8.13
N ALA A 194 -10.57 17.44 -8.36
CA ALA A 194 -9.60 18.46 -8.75
C ALA A 194 -8.44 18.60 -7.72
N LEU A 195 -8.73 18.42 -6.43
CA LEU A 195 -7.73 18.40 -5.38
C LEU A 195 -6.74 17.23 -5.55
N VAL A 196 -7.24 16.03 -5.85
CA VAL A 196 -6.39 14.84 -6.10
C VAL A 196 -5.54 15.06 -7.34
N GLN A 197 -6.11 15.57 -8.44
CA GLN A 197 -5.36 15.91 -9.65
C GLN A 197 -4.24 16.92 -9.39
N LYS A 198 -4.53 17.98 -8.61
CA LYS A 198 -3.51 18.97 -8.20
C LYS A 198 -2.39 18.32 -7.40
N ARG A 199 -2.72 17.42 -6.46
CA ARG A 199 -1.73 16.70 -5.64
C ARG A 199 -0.87 15.75 -6.45
N ILE A 200 -1.46 15.03 -7.42
CA ILE A 200 -0.72 14.17 -8.35
C ILE A 200 0.34 14.98 -9.09
N ARG A 201 -0.07 16.10 -9.73
CA ARG A 201 0.85 16.98 -10.48
C ARG A 201 1.92 17.58 -9.58
N ALA A 202 1.55 18.09 -8.41
CA ALA A 202 2.49 18.66 -7.47
C ALA A 202 3.52 17.64 -6.98
N ARG A 203 3.07 16.42 -6.64
CA ARG A 203 3.97 15.35 -6.20
C ARG A 203 4.93 14.95 -7.32
N PHE A 204 4.41 14.75 -8.52
CA PHE A 204 5.21 14.40 -9.69
C PHE A 204 6.27 15.47 -9.97
N ALA A 205 5.91 16.77 -9.93
CA ALA A 205 6.87 17.86 -10.09
C ALA A 205 7.96 17.85 -9.00
N THR A 206 7.61 17.62 -7.73
CA THR A 206 8.61 17.49 -6.65
C THR A 206 9.54 16.30 -6.90
N PHE A 207 9.00 15.17 -7.34
CA PHE A 207 9.79 13.99 -7.71
C PHE A 207 10.80 14.32 -8.81
N VAL A 208 10.37 14.97 -9.89
CA VAL A 208 11.25 15.35 -11.01
C VAL A 208 12.36 16.30 -10.53
N ALA A 209 12.02 17.31 -9.73
CA ALA A 209 12.99 18.24 -9.17
C ALA A 209 14.02 17.54 -8.28
N ASP A 210 13.59 16.62 -7.40
CA ASP A 210 14.51 15.85 -6.57
C ASP A 210 15.42 14.94 -7.43
N TYR A 211 14.88 14.29 -8.47
CA TYR A 211 15.68 13.45 -9.38
C TYR A 211 16.75 14.25 -10.13
N GLN A 212 16.42 15.47 -10.58
CA GLN A 212 17.34 16.31 -11.34
C GLN A 212 18.36 17.00 -10.42
N GLU A 213 17.89 17.64 -9.35
CA GLU A 213 18.64 18.65 -8.61
C GLU A 213 19.08 18.21 -7.21
N SER A 214 18.72 17.02 -6.73
CA SER A 214 19.07 16.65 -5.36
C SER A 214 20.60 16.62 -5.19
N PRO A 215 21.16 17.35 -4.20
CA PRO A 215 22.59 17.52 -4.01
C PRO A 215 23.28 16.31 -3.36
N GLY A 216 22.57 15.20 -3.13
CA GLY A 216 23.06 14.14 -2.25
C GLY A 216 22.48 12.76 -2.54
N HIS A 217 21.95 12.11 -1.50
CA HIS A 217 21.67 10.68 -1.43
C HIS A 217 20.38 10.23 -2.15
N TYR A 218 19.96 10.95 -3.18
CA TYR A 218 18.79 10.56 -3.95
C TYR A 218 19.08 9.26 -4.74
N PRO A 219 18.26 8.20 -4.60
CA PRO A 219 18.51 6.91 -5.24
C PRO A 219 18.14 6.95 -6.74
N LYS A 220 18.92 7.68 -7.55
CA LYS A 220 18.59 7.95 -8.97
C LYS A 220 18.48 6.66 -9.78
N ALA A 221 19.38 5.71 -9.56
CA ALA A 221 19.39 4.44 -10.30
C ALA A 221 18.12 3.63 -10.04
N GLU A 222 17.78 3.42 -8.76
CA GLU A 222 16.60 2.66 -8.36
C GLU A 222 15.30 3.35 -8.80
N VAL A 223 15.27 4.68 -8.78
CA VAL A 223 14.14 5.46 -9.27
C VAL A 223 13.97 5.31 -10.78
N ARG A 224 15.06 5.32 -11.54
CA ARG A 224 15.02 5.06 -12.99
C ARG A 224 14.47 3.66 -13.29
N ASP A 225 14.84 2.66 -12.49
CA ASP A 225 14.32 1.30 -12.64
C ASP A 225 12.81 1.22 -12.37
N VAL A 226 12.33 1.89 -11.32
CA VAL A 226 10.89 1.97 -11.01
C VAL A 226 10.12 2.64 -12.13
N ILE A 227 10.67 3.72 -12.70
CA ILE A 227 10.01 4.45 -13.78
C ILE A 227 9.99 3.65 -15.07
N THR A 228 11.11 3.00 -15.41
CA THR A 228 11.19 2.09 -16.56
C THR A 228 10.17 0.95 -16.44
N TYR A 229 10.05 0.38 -15.23
CA TYR A 229 9.06 -0.65 -14.93
C TYR A 229 7.62 -0.15 -15.15
N TRP A 230 7.26 1.00 -14.59
CA TRP A 230 5.89 1.52 -14.67
C TRP A 230 5.55 2.12 -16.03
N ARG A 231 6.50 2.68 -16.77
CA ARG A 231 6.28 3.18 -18.15
C ARG A 231 5.82 2.06 -19.09
N LYS A 232 6.40 0.86 -18.95
CA LYS A 232 5.98 -0.32 -19.74
C LYS A 232 4.55 -0.77 -19.41
N ARG A 233 4.15 -0.69 -18.13
CA ARG A 233 2.84 -1.17 -17.66
C ARG A 233 1.73 -0.12 -17.73
N GLN A 234 2.10 1.15 -17.68
CA GLN A 234 1.21 2.31 -17.67
C GLN A 234 1.76 3.36 -18.65
N PRO A 235 1.74 3.10 -19.96
CA PRO A 235 2.35 3.97 -20.97
C PRO A 235 1.69 5.35 -21.07
N LYS A 236 0.48 5.52 -20.50
CA LYS A 236 -0.25 6.79 -20.43
C LYS A 236 -0.07 7.54 -19.09
N SER A 237 0.77 7.04 -18.19
CA SER A 237 1.06 7.72 -16.92
C SER A 237 2.03 8.89 -17.11
N LEU A 238 2.11 9.76 -16.11
CA LEU A 238 3.07 10.88 -16.11
C LEU A 238 4.53 10.42 -16.24
N PHE A 239 4.84 9.16 -15.88
CA PHE A 239 6.19 8.60 -16.06
C PHE A 239 6.65 8.51 -17.52
N SER A 240 5.74 8.59 -18.48
CA SER A 240 6.08 8.69 -19.90
C SER A 240 6.54 10.08 -20.31
N GLU A 241 6.28 11.12 -19.51
CA GLU A 241 6.64 12.51 -19.79
C GLU A 241 8.06 12.88 -19.36
N VAL A 242 8.73 12.03 -18.56
CA VAL A 242 10.07 12.33 -18.04
C VAL A 242 11.15 11.75 -18.94
N ALA A 243 12.00 12.61 -19.48
CA ALA A 243 13.30 12.21 -20.02
C ALA A 243 14.27 11.94 -18.85
N LEU A 244 14.70 10.69 -18.66
CA LEU A 244 15.51 10.21 -17.53
C LEU A 244 16.79 9.50 -17.96
#